data_AF-A0A961VR40-F1
#
_entry.id   AF-A0A961VR40-F1
#
_cell.length_a   1.000
_cell.length_b   1.000
_cell.length_c   1.000
_cell.angle_alpha   90.00
_cell.angle_beta   90.00
_cell.angle_gamma   90.00
#
_symmetry.space_group_name_H-M   'P 1'
#
loop_
_entity.id
_entity.type
_entity.pdbx_description
1 polymer ?
#
loop_
_entity_poly.entity_id
_entity_poly.type
_entity_poly.pdbx_seq_one_letter_code
_entity_poly.pdbx_strand_id
1 'polypeptide(L)'
;MHMFSREKNFFGGHGIVGAQVPLGTGLAFSNKYRKTDRVCLTYFGDGAANQGQVYESFNMAKLWKLPVIYIVENNRYAMGTSVKRSSAQTDFSRRGDSFEIPGEQVDGMDVRAVKAAGDRVVEWCRSGNGPYILEMMTYRYRGHSMSDPAKYRTRDEVNKIRDESDPIEMARKRIVDRGFANEDDLKRIEKRVREVVTDAADFATDSPEPDAAELWTDVYR
;
A
#
# COMPACT_ATOMS: atom_id res chain seq x y z
N MET A 1 4.92 -8.77 9.90
CA MET A 1 5.25 -7.34 10.10
C MET A 1 3.98 -6.62 10.52
N HIS A 2 3.81 -6.35 11.82
CA HIS A 2 2.59 -5.75 12.37
C HIS A 2 2.92 -4.39 13.00
N MET A 3 2.98 -3.33 12.19
CA MET A 3 3.34 -1.99 12.65
C MET A 3 2.10 -1.12 12.89
N PHE A 4 2.12 -0.32 13.95
CA PHE A 4 1.07 0.63 14.29
C PHE A 4 1.68 1.91 14.88
N SER A 5 1.21 3.08 14.47
CA SER A 5 1.64 4.36 15.05
C SER A 5 0.52 5.38 15.03
N ARG A 6 -0.05 5.67 16.20
CA ARG A 6 -1.08 6.70 16.35
C ARG A 6 -0.53 8.10 16.02
N GLU A 7 0.70 8.40 16.46
CA GLU A 7 1.34 9.69 16.23
C GLU A 7 1.48 10.00 14.74
N LYS A 8 1.89 9.01 13.95
CA LYS A 8 2.02 9.14 12.48
C LYS A 8 0.72 8.89 11.72
N ASN A 9 -0.39 8.66 12.42
CA ASN A 9 -1.68 8.26 11.84
C ASN A 9 -1.58 6.99 10.95
N PHE A 10 -0.72 6.06 11.33
CA PHE A 10 -0.51 4.78 10.65
C PHE A 10 -1.26 3.66 11.40
N PHE A 11 -2.43 3.29 10.89
CA PHE A 11 -3.33 2.29 11.51
C PHE A 11 -3.18 0.90 10.87
N GLY A 12 -1.93 0.47 10.68
CA GLY A 12 -1.59 -0.85 10.13
C GLY A 12 -1.65 -1.97 11.17
N GLY A 13 -0.94 -3.06 10.89
CA GLY A 13 -0.71 -4.12 11.87
C GLY A 13 -1.70 -5.27 11.87
N HIS A 14 -2.66 -5.29 10.94
CA HIS A 14 -3.70 -6.33 10.89
C HIS A 14 -3.17 -7.62 10.26
N GLY A 15 -3.26 -8.74 10.98
CA GLY A 15 -2.90 -10.06 10.44
C GLY A 15 -4.00 -10.74 9.64
N ILE A 16 -5.24 -10.26 9.77
CA ILE A 16 -6.36 -10.78 9.00
C ILE A 16 -6.44 -10.06 7.65
N VAL A 17 -6.40 -10.84 6.57
CA VAL A 17 -6.42 -10.34 5.20
C VAL A 17 -7.69 -9.51 4.96
N GLY A 18 -7.52 -8.23 4.60
CA GLY A 18 -8.61 -7.31 4.28
C GLY A 18 -9.25 -6.62 5.49
N ALA A 19 -8.89 -6.97 6.73
CA ALA A 19 -9.50 -6.39 7.94
C ALA A 19 -9.26 -4.87 8.08
N GLN A 20 -8.19 -4.35 7.47
CA GLN A 20 -7.89 -2.92 7.46
C GLN A 20 -8.86 -2.10 6.61
N VAL A 21 -9.59 -2.72 5.67
CA VAL A 21 -10.45 -1.99 4.72
C VAL A 21 -11.68 -1.37 5.39
N PRO A 22 -12.47 -2.11 6.20
CA PRO A 22 -13.54 -1.50 6.98
C PRO A 22 -13.01 -0.50 8.03
N LEU A 23 -11.82 -0.74 8.60
CA LEU A 23 -11.20 0.20 9.53
C LEU A 23 -10.83 1.53 8.86
N GLY A 24 -10.22 1.48 7.68
CA GLY A 24 -9.94 2.68 6.88
C GLY A 24 -11.20 3.46 6.52
N THR A 25 -12.28 2.73 6.21
CA THR A 25 -13.61 3.31 5.97
C THR A 25 -14.15 4.01 7.23
N GLY A 26 -14.02 3.40 8.40
CA GLY A 26 -14.40 4.00 9.68
C GLY A 26 -13.56 5.23 10.05
N LEU A 27 -12.26 5.22 9.76
CA LEU A 27 -11.39 6.39 9.93
C LEU A 27 -11.80 7.55 9.01
N ALA A 28 -12.17 7.26 7.77
CA ALA A 28 -12.71 8.25 6.84
C ALA A 28 -14.05 8.82 7.31
N PHE A 29 -14.93 7.97 7.88
CA PHE A 29 -16.16 8.42 8.53
C PHE A 29 -15.84 9.39 9.68
N SER A 30 -14.91 9.04 10.56
CA SER A 30 -14.46 9.90 11.65
C SER A 30 -13.92 11.24 11.14
N ASN A 31 -13.09 11.22 10.08
CA ASN A 31 -12.55 12.44 9.47
C ASN A 31 -13.66 13.35 8.95
N LYS A 32 -14.64 12.78 8.25
CA LYS A 32 -15.81 13.53 7.76
C LYS A 32 -16.65 14.08 8.91
N TYR A 33 -17.01 13.23 9.87
CA TYR A 33 -17.85 13.60 11.01
C TYR A 33 -17.23 14.72 11.85
N ARG A 34 -15.91 14.66 12.06
CA ARG A 34 -15.15 15.63 12.84
C ARG A 34 -14.60 16.80 12.02
N LYS A 35 -14.86 16.84 10.71
CA LYS A 35 -14.40 17.90 9.78
C LYS A 35 -12.88 18.14 9.85
N THR A 36 -12.08 17.07 9.82
CA THR A 36 -10.62 17.16 10.02
C THR A 36 -9.83 17.50 8.75
N ASP A 37 -10.49 17.64 7.60
CA ASP A 37 -9.87 17.80 6.26
C ASP A 37 -8.92 16.66 5.83
N ARG A 38 -8.94 15.55 6.58
CA ARG A 38 -8.10 14.37 6.34
C ARG A 38 -8.79 13.40 5.39
N VAL A 39 -7.98 12.79 4.52
CA VAL A 39 -8.37 11.68 3.65
C VAL A 39 -7.73 10.40 4.18
N CYS A 40 -8.48 9.30 4.23
CA CYS A 40 -7.94 8.00 4.62
C CYS A 40 -7.41 7.25 3.39
N LEU A 41 -6.14 6.85 3.42
CA LEU A 41 -5.53 6.03 2.38
C LEU A 41 -5.53 4.58 2.88
N THR A 42 -6.32 3.73 2.22
CA THR A 42 -6.58 2.35 2.66
C THR A 42 -5.90 1.38 1.70
N TYR A 43 -4.74 0.84 2.10
CA TYR A 43 -3.91 -0.04 1.29
C TYR A 43 -4.24 -1.52 1.49
N PHE A 44 -4.32 -2.28 0.41
CA PHE A 44 -4.51 -3.73 0.43
C PHE A 44 -4.08 -4.36 -0.90
N GLY A 45 -3.72 -5.65 -0.87
CA GLY A 45 -3.30 -6.38 -2.08
C GLY A 45 -4.46 -6.96 -2.89
N ASP A 46 -4.15 -7.44 -4.10
CA ASP A 46 -5.08 -8.11 -5.01
C ASP A 46 -5.82 -9.30 -4.37
N GLY A 47 -5.15 -10.06 -3.49
CA GLY A 47 -5.79 -11.14 -2.73
C GLY A 47 -6.85 -10.65 -1.74
N ALA A 48 -6.57 -9.55 -1.05
CA ALA A 48 -7.48 -8.97 -0.06
C ALA A 48 -8.72 -8.33 -0.71
N ALA A 49 -8.59 -7.86 -1.96
CA ALA A 49 -9.69 -7.27 -2.72
C ALA A 49 -10.87 -8.22 -2.98
N ASN A 50 -10.69 -9.54 -2.76
CA ASN A 50 -11.74 -10.54 -2.89
C ASN A 50 -12.52 -10.80 -1.60
N GLN A 51 -12.19 -10.15 -0.48
CA GLN A 51 -12.88 -10.34 0.79
C GLN A 51 -14.24 -9.62 0.80
N GLY A 52 -15.29 -10.24 1.36
CA GLY A 52 -16.64 -9.66 1.40
C GLY A 52 -16.71 -8.29 2.08
N GLN A 53 -16.00 -8.13 3.20
CA GLN A 53 -15.89 -6.87 3.96
C GLN A 53 -15.37 -5.69 3.12
N VAL A 54 -14.66 -5.94 2.02
CA VAL A 54 -14.19 -4.89 1.10
C VAL A 54 -15.37 -4.28 0.34
N TYR A 55 -16.31 -5.11 -0.14
CA TYR A 55 -17.50 -4.64 -0.85
C TYR A 55 -18.47 -3.94 0.08
N GLU A 56 -18.64 -4.45 1.30
CA GLU A 56 -19.41 -3.78 2.34
C GLU A 56 -18.84 -2.38 2.61
N SER A 57 -17.51 -2.27 2.70
CA SER A 57 -16.82 -0.99 2.87
C SER A 57 -17.10 -0.01 1.73
N PHE A 58 -17.04 -0.47 0.48
CA PHE A 58 -17.34 0.36 -0.70
C PHE A 58 -18.77 0.91 -0.66
N ASN A 59 -19.75 0.05 -0.37
CA ASN A 59 -21.14 0.46 -0.24
C ASN A 59 -21.29 1.61 0.78
N MET A 60 -20.73 1.42 1.97
CA MET A 60 -20.84 2.41 3.05
C MET A 60 -20.10 3.72 2.70
N ALA A 61 -18.90 3.61 2.11
CA ALA A 61 -18.13 4.78 1.72
C ALA A 61 -18.82 5.62 0.64
N LYS A 62 -19.43 4.97 -0.36
CA LYS A 62 -20.22 5.67 -1.38
C LYS A 62 -21.46 6.30 -0.77
N LEU A 63 -22.27 5.52 -0.06
CA LEU A 63 -23.53 5.97 0.56
C LEU A 63 -23.32 7.24 1.39
N TRP A 64 -22.23 7.26 2.16
CA TRP A 64 -21.91 8.37 3.05
C TRP A 64 -20.97 9.39 2.44
N LYS A 65 -20.58 9.27 1.15
CA LYS A 65 -19.60 10.15 0.47
C LYS A 65 -18.36 10.40 1.35
N LEU A 66 -17.67 9.32 1.73
CA LEU A 66 -16.53 9.39 2.65
C LEU A 66 -15.22 9.77 1.94
N PRO A 67 -14.31 10.51 2.61
CA PRO A 67 -12.99 10.85 2.08
C PRO A 67 -12.02 9.68 2.24
N VAL A 68 -12.21 8.61 1.46
CA VAL A 68 -11.37 7.40 1.47
C VAL A 68 -10.88 7.05 0.08
N ILE A 69 -9.59 6.72 -0.02
CA ILE A 69 -8.98 6.17 -1.22
C ILE A 69 -8.67 4.71 -0.94
N TYR A 70 -9.23 3.81 -1.75
CA TYR A 70 -8.92 2.39 -1.70
C TYR A 70 -7.81 2.09 -2.68
N ILE A 71 -6.63 1.75 -2.16
CA ILE A 71 -5.41 1.55 -2.94
C ILE A 71 -5.14 0.05 -3.02
N VAL A 72 -5.37 -0.52 -4.19
CA VAL A 72 -5.12 -1.93 -4.49
C VAL A 72 -3.70 -2.07 -5.02
N GLU A 73 -2.80 -2.65 -4.23
CA GLU A 73 -1.45 -2.99 -4.67
C GLU A 73 -1.49 -4.32 -5.43
N ASN A 74 -1.76 -4.25 -6.74
CA ASN A 74 -1.87 -5.43 -7.59
C ASN A 74 -0.47 -5.89 -8.02
N ASN A 75 0.10 -6.80 -7.23
CA ASN A 75 1.40 -7.42 -7.51
C ASN A 75 1.29 -8.75 -8.29
N ARG A 76 0.09 -9.04 -8.81
CA ARG A 76 -0.32 -10.21 -9.60
C ARG A 76 -0.54 -11.52 -8.82
N TYR A 77 -0.16 -11.61 -7.55
CA TYR A 77 -0.18 -12.87 -6.79
C TYR A 77 -0.56 -12.72 -5.31
N ALA A 78 -1.66 -13.35 -4.93
CA ALA A 78 -2.03 -13.62 -3.55
C ALA A 78 -1.33 -14.90 -3.06
N MET A 79 -0.22 -14.73 -2.33
CA MET A 79 0.74 -15.81 -2.05
C MET A 79 1.17 -16.49 -3.35
N GLY A 80 0.67 -17.70 -3.64
CA GLY A 80 0.94 -18.45 -4.88
C GLY A 80 -0.20 -18.44 -5.91
N THR A 81 -1.34 -17.82 -5.60
CA THR A 81 -2.51 -17.78 -6.48
C THR A 81 -2.48 -16.53 -7.34
N SER A 82 -2.41 -16.70 -8.66
CA SER A 82 -2.43 -15.56 -9.59
C SER A 82 -3.80 -14.90 -9.67
N VAL A 83 -3.84 -13.59 -9.97
CA VAL A 83 -5.08 -12.82 -10.15
C VAL A 83 -6.06 -13.47 -11.14
N LYS A 84 -5.54 -13.98 -12.26
CA LYS A 84 -6.35 -14.67 -13.29
C LYS A 84 -7.05 -15.93 -12.79
N ARG A 85 -6.59 -16.51 -11.68
CA ARG A 85 -7.17 -17.71 -11.06
C ARG A 85 -8.04 -17.40 -9.85
N SER A 86 -7.93 -16.20 -9.28
CA SER A 86 -8.65 -15.80 -8.07
C SER A 86 -9.78 -14.81 -8.32
N SER A 87 -9.86 -14.20 -9.51
CA SER A 87 -10.77 -13.08 -9.78
C SER A 87 -11.42 -13.20 -11.15
N ALA A 88 -12.76 -13.09 -11.19
CA ALA A 88 -13.53 -13.03 -12.44
C ALA A 88 -13.38 -11.67 -13.15
N GLN A 89 -13.31 -10.59 -12.37
CA GLN A 89 -12.90 -9.27 -12.84
C GLN A 89 -11.45 -9.03 -12.41
N THR A 90 -10.52 -9.06 -13.37
CA THR A 90 -9.08 -8.92 -13.11
C THR A 90 -8.58 -7.49 -13.12
N ASP A 91 -9.39 -6.55 -13.59
CA ASP A 91 -9.18 -5.11 -13.45
C ASP A 91 -9.80 -4.67 -12.11
N PHE A 92 -8.96 -4.53 -11.08
CA PHE A 92 -9.43 -4.19 -9.74
C PHE A 92 -9.86 -2.71 -9.60
N SER A 93 -9.47 -1.83 -10.53
CA SER A 93 -9.97 -0.45 -10.56
C SER A 93 -11.49 -0.39 -10.74
N ARG A 94 -12.07 -1.41 -11.38
CA ARG A 94 -13.51 -1.56 -11.64
C ARG A 94 -14.31 -2.20 -10.50
N ARG A 95 -13.68 -2.51 -9.37
CA ARG A 95 -14.39 -3.14 -8.23
C ARG A 95 -15.43 -2.22 -7.60
N GLY A 96 -15.35 -0.92 -7.89
CA GLY A 96 -16.30 0.10 -7.47
C GLY A 96 -17.52 0.25 -8.37
N ASP A 97 -17.57 -0.39 -9.55
CA ASP A 97 -18.58 -0.15 -10.59
C ASP A 97 -20.02 -0.30 -10.04
N SER A 98 -20.30 -1.34 -9.26
CA SER A 98 -21.63 -1.60 -8.68
C SER A 98 -22.10 -0.55 -7.66
N PHE A 99 -21.18 0.28 -7.18
CA PHE A 99 -21.43 1.36 -6.23
C PHE A 99 -21.17 2.73 -6.85
N GLU A 100 -20.91 2.82 -8.16
CA GLU A 100 -20.53 4.06 -8.84
C GLU A 100 -19.32 4.76 -8.19
N ILE A 101 -18.36 3.99 -7.67
CA ILE A 101 -17.10 4.53 -7.18
C ILE A 101 -16.12 4.58 -8.36
N PRO A 102 -15.61 5.77 -8.73
CA PRO A 102 -14.64 5.86 -9.81
C PRO A 102 -13.34 5.15 -9.42
N GLY A 103 -12.70 4.55 -10.42
CA GLY A 103 -11.39 3.96 -10.26
C GLY A 103 -10.53 4.06 -11.51
N GLU A 104 -9.22 4.04 -11.32
CA GLU A 104 -8.24 3.99 -12.42
C GLU A 104 -7.07 3.06 -12.10
N GLN A 105 -6.52 2.45 -13.15
CA GLN A 105 -5.23 1.75 -13.08
C GLN A 105 -4.09 2.76 -13.19
N VAL A 106 -3.12 2.64 -12.29
CA VAL A 106 -1.93 3.49 -12.24
C VAL A 106 -0.71 2.59 -12.40
N ASP A 107 0.26 3.02 -13.20
CA ASP A 107 1.57 2.37 -13.23
C ASP A 107 2.25 2.53 -11.86
N GLY A 108 2.17 1.49 -11.03
CA GLY A 108 2.78 1.44 -9.71
C GLY A 108 4.30 1.34 -9.74
N MET A 109 4.90 1.17 -10.92
CA MET A 109 6.33 1.14 -11.13
C MET A 109 6.90 2.51 -11.57
N ASP A 110 6.05 3.52 -11.83
CA ASP A 110 6.49 4.91 -12.05
C ASP A 110 6.06 5.81 -10.89
N VAL A 111 7.01 6.20 -10.04
CA VAL A 111 6.79 7.10 -8.89
C VAL A 111 6.08 8.41 -9.25
N ARG A 112 6.24 8.91 -10.48
CA ARG A 112 5.56 10.13 -10.94
C ARG A 112 4.10 9.87 -11.28
N ALA A 113 3.79 8.70 -11.85
CA ALA A 113 2.41 8.30 -12.11
C ALA A 113 1.66 8.10 -10.79
N VAL A 114 2.29 7.41 -9.83
CA VAL A 114 1.78 7.24 -8.46
C VAL A 114 1.55 8.59 -7.80
N LYS A 115 2.53 9.52 -7.85
CA LYS A 115 2.38 10.86 -7.29
C LYS A 115 1.26 11.64 -7.95
N ALA A 116 1.22 11.67 -9.29
CA ALA A 116 0.22 12.43 -10.03
C ALA A 116 -1.21 11.92 -9.76
N ALA A 117 -1.41 10.60 -9.70
CA ALA A 117 -2.70 10.02 -9.33
C ALA A 117 -3.05 10.31 -7.87
N GLY A 118 -2.09 10.13 -6.95
CA GLY A 118 -2.26 10.43 -5.53
C GLY A 118 -2.69 11.88 -5.29
N ASP A 119 -2.00 12.85 -5.87
CA ASP A 119 -2.33 14.28 -5.73
C ASP A 119 -3.76 14.57 -6.21
N ARG A 120 -4.15 14.07 -7.39
CA ARG A 120 -5.50 14.29 -7.95
C ARG A 120 -6.60 13.66 -7.09
N VAL A 121 -6.40 12.41 -6.68
CA VAL A 121 -7.44 11.64 -5.99
C VAL A 121 -7.58 12.06 -4.52
N VAL A 122 -6.48 12.47 -3.87
CA VAL A 122 -6.56 13.11 -2.55
C VAL A 122 -7.40 14.38 -2.64
N GLU A 123 -7.20 15.21 -3.66
CA GLU A 123 -8.01 16.42 -3.85
C GLU A 123 -9.48 16.08 -4.14
N TRP A 124 -9.75 15.08 -4.98
CA TRP A 124 -11.12 14.58 -5.23
C TRP A 124 -11.85 14.23 -3.93
N CYS A 125 -11.22 13.40 -3.08
CA CYS A 125 -11.81 12.96 -1.83
C CYS A 125 -11.97 14.12 -0.83
N ARG A 126 -10.97 15.00 -0.73
CA ARG A 126 -10.99 16.16 0.16
C ARG A 126 -12.08 17.17 -0.23
N SER A 127 -12.29 17.38 -1.52
CA SER A 127 -13.37 18.19 -2.08
C SER A 127 -14.79 17.61 -1.87
N GLY A 128 -14.92 16.45 -1.22
CA GLY A 128 -16.22 15.89 -0.84
C GLY A 128 -16.92 15.09 -1.95
N ASN A 129 -16.22 14.77 -3.04
CA ASN A 129 -16.75 13.96 -4.14
C ASN A 129 -16.94 12.47 -3.78
N GLY A 130 -16.49 12.08 -2.58
CA GLY A 130 -16.65 10.72 -2.06
C GLY A 130 -15.42 9.84 -2.31
N PRO A 131 -15.58 8.51 -2.24
CA PRO A 131 -14.46 7.57 -2.33
C PRO A 131 -13.91 7.46 -3.75
N TYR A 132 -12.71 6.89 -3.86
CA TYR A 132 -12.05 6.58 -5.14
C TYR A 132 -11.23 5.28 -5.02
N ILE A 133 -11.07 4.54 -6.11
CA ILE A 133 -10.22 3.35 -6.18
C ILE A 133 -8.99 3.62 -7.05
N LEU A 134 -7.80 3.33 -6.53
CA LEU A 134 -6.57 3.30 -7.31
C LEU A 134 -6.02 1.88 -7.34
N GLU A 135 -5.91 1.31 -8.54
CA GLU A 135 -5.22 0.04 -8.72
C GLU A 135 -3.77 0.30 -9.14
N MET A 136 -2.85 0.10 -8.20
CA MET A 136 -1.41 0.23 -8.44
C MET A 136 -0.89 -1.04 -9.08
N MET A 137 -0.63 -0.97 -10.39
CA MET A 137 -0.07 -2.07 -11.16
C MET A 137 1.41 -2.22 -10.80
N THR A 138 1.76 -3.27 -10.07
CA THR A 138 3.13 -3.48 -9.57
C THR A 138 3.52 -4.96 -9.65
N TYR A 139 4.66 -5.33 -9.05
CA TYR A 139 5.14 -6.69 -9.05
C TYR A 139 5.98 -7.02 -7.80
N ARG A 140 5.75 -8.22 -7.22
CA ARG A 140 6.49 -8.68 -6.03
C ARG A 140 7.74 -9.45 -6.44
N TYR A 141 8.93 -8.86 -6.28
CA TYR A 141 10.19 -9.50 -6.68
C TYR A 141 10.61 -10.70 -5.82
N ARG A 142 10.25 -10.69 -4.53
CA ARG A 142 10.57 -11.78 -3.59
C ARG A 142 9.39 -12.75 -3.44
N GLY A 143 9.60 -13.84 -2.69
CA GLY A 143 8.51 -14.69 -2.22
C GLY A 143 7.49 -13.91 -1.40
N HIS A 144 6.33 -14.52 -1.15
CA HIS A 144 5.28 -13.92 -0.33
C HIS A 144 5.76 -13.54 1.08
N SER A 145 6.66 -14.34 1.63
CA SER A 145 7.27 -14.16 2.94
C SER A 145 8.70 -14.70 2.92
N MET A 146 9.43 -14.55 4.03
CA MET A 146 10.79 -15.07 4.18
C MET A 146 10.89 -16.59 3.97
N SER A 147 9.80 -17.32 4.21
CA SER A 147 9.73 -18.78 4.08
C SER A 147 9.16 -19.26 2.74
N ASP A 148 8.69 -18.36 1.88
CA ASP A 148 8.09 -18.73 0.59
C ASP A 148 9.16 -18.82 -0.52
N PRO A 149 9.41 -20.03 -1.08
CA PRO A 149 10.37 -20.23 -2.15
C PRO A 149 9.90 -19.73 -3.54
N ALA A 150 8.67 -19.23 -3.67
CA ALA A 150 8.12 -18.63 -4.89
C ALA A 150 8.04 -19.56 -6.12
N LYS A 151 7.83 -20.88 -5.93
CA LYS A 151 7.82 -21.90 -7.01
C LYS A 151 6.69 -21.77 -8.06
N TYR A 152 5.77 -20.82 -7.89
CA TYR A 152 4.61 -20.59 -8.77
C TYR A 152 4.87 -19.53 -9.85
N ARG A 153 6.11 -19.04 -9.98
CA ARG A 153 6.55 -18.05 -10.99
C ARG A 153 7.93 -18.41 -11.50
N THR A 154 8.23 -18.05 -12.75
CA THR A 154 9.56 -18.32 -13.32
C THR A 154 10.56 -17.24 -12.92
N ARG A 155 11.84 -17.60 -12.86
CA ARG A 155 12.91 -16.61 -12.64
C ARG A 155 12.96 -15.59 -13.78
N ASP A 156 12.69 -16.03 -15.00
CA ASP A 156 12.69 -15.18 -16.18
C ASP A 156 11.59 -14.12 -16.14
N GLU A 157 10.38 -14.48 -15.68
CA GLU A 157 9.29 -13.51 -15.47
C GLU A 157 9.71 -12.41 -14.49
N VAL A 158 10.28 -12.80 -13.34
CA VAL A 158 10.70 -11.86 -12.29
C VAL A 158 11.84 -10.98 -12.77
N ASN A 159 12.87 -11.57 -13.41
CA ASN A 159 14.02 -10.84 -13.91
C ASN A 159 13.61 -9.85 -15.00
N LYS A 160 12.76 -10.25 -15.96
CA LYS A 160 12.27 -9.36 -17.00
C LYS A 160 11.63 -8.11 -16.42
N ILE A 161 10.72 -8.26 -15.46
CA ILE A 161 10.02 -7.12 -14.85
C ILE A 161 10.98 -6.24 -14.03
N ARG A 162 11.95 -6.84 -13.35
CA ARG A 162 12.98 -6.06 -12.63
C ARG A 162 13.85 -5.26 -13.60
N ASP A 163 14.34 -5.90 -14.64
CA ASP A 163 15.31 -5.28 -15.55
C ASP A 163 14.65 -4.21 -16.44
N GLU A 164 13.37 -4.39 -16.78
CA GLU A 164 12.62 -3.46 -17.64
C GLU A 164 11.86 -2.36 -16.87
N SER A 165 11.53 -2.57 -15.59
CA SER A 165 10.54 -1.73 -14.90
C SER A 165 10.85 -1.44 -13.42
N ASP A 166 12.06 -1.70 -12.91
CA ASP A 166 12.36 -1.38 -11.51
C ASP A 166 12.16 0.13 -11.23
N PRO A 167 11.27 0.50 -10.28
CA PRO A 167 10.91 1.89 -10.02
C PRO A 167 12.09 2.73 -9.53
N ILE A 168 13.06 2.11 -8.84
CA ILE A 168 14.25 2.78 -8.30
C ILE A 168 15.22 3.07 -9.45
N GLU A 169 15.49 2.08 -10.31
CA GLU A 169 16.40 2.26 -11.44
C GLU A 169 15.83 3.25 -12.48
N MET A 170 14.51 3.19 -12.72
CA MET A 170 13.82 4.17 -13.55
C MET A 170 13.92 5.58 -12.98
N ALA A 171 13.76 5.75 -11.66
CA ALA A 171 13.92 7.05 -11.01
C ALA A 171 15.37 7.54 -11.05
N ARG A 172 16.35 6.68 -10.72
CA ARG A 172 17.80 6.96 -10.80
C ARG A 172 18.17 7.49 -12.17
N LYS A 173 17.86 6.73 -13.23
CA LYS A 173 18.18 7.09 -14.61
C LYS A 173 17.64 8.47 -14.96
N ARG A 174 16.38 8.75 -14.62
CA ARG A 174 15.74 10.04 -14.91
C ARG A 174 16.37 11.21 -14.16
N ILE A 175 16.78 11.00 -12.90
CA ILE A 175 17.44 12.02 -12.09
C ILE A 175 18.78 12.41 -12.73
N VAL A 176 19.57 11.40 -13.13
CA VAL A 176 20.87 11.60 -13.78
C VAL A 176 20.73 12.21 -15.17
N ASP A 177 19.87 11.65 -16.02
CA ASP A 177 19.64 12.14 -17.39
C ASP A 177 19.17 13.60 -17.42
N ARG A 178 18.43 14.05 -16.39
CA ARG A 178 17.95 15.44 -16.26
C ARG A 178 18.92 16.36 -15.52
N GLY A 179 20.06 15.85 -15.06
CA GLY A 179 21.07 16.62 -14.34
C GLY A 179 20.62 17.13 -12.96
N PHE A 180 19.61 16.50 -12.35
CA PHE A 180 19.18 16.87 -10.99
C PHE A 180 20.16 16.39 -9.91
N ALA A 181 20.88 15.31 -10.19
CA ALA A 181 21.97 14.78 -9.37
C ALA A 181 22.87 13.89 -10.25
N ASN A 182 24.12 13.69 -9.87
CA ASN A 182 25.01 12.71 -10.50
C ASN A 182 25.06 11.38 -9.71
N GLU A 183 25.78 10.40 -10.24
CA GLU A 183 25.89 9.08 -9.59
C GLU A 183 26.50 9.13 -8.19
N ASP A 184 27.44 10.04 -7.93
CA ASP A 184 28.08 10.18 -6.63
C ASP A 184 27.14 10.83 -5.60
N ASP A 185 26.27 11.76 -6.02
CA ASP A 185 25.18 12.28 -5.20
C ASP A 185 24.25 11.16 -4.74
N LEU A 186 23.86 10.27 -5.67
CA LEU A 186 22.96 9.16 -5.38
C LEU A 186 23.61 8.13 -4.45
N LYS A 187 24.89 7.81 -4.66
CA LYS A 187 25.65 6.93 -3.74
C LYS A 187 25.76 7.52 -2.33
N ARG A 188 25.91 8.84 -2.20
CA ARG A 188 25.89 9.52 -0.89
C ARG A 188 24.55 9.37 -0.20
N ILE A 189 23.44 9.51 -0.94
CA ILE A 189 22.10 9.28 -0.39
C ILE A 189 21.94 7.83 0.07
N GLU A 190 22.34 6.86 -0.73
CA GLU A 190 22.28 5.44 -0.36
C GLU A 190 23.10 5.13 0.90
N LYS A 191 24.33 5.66 0.99
CA LYS A 191 25.17 5.48 2.17
C LYS A 191 24.48 6.02 3.43
N ARG A 192 23.95 7.25 3.36
CA ARG A 192 23.23 7.86 4.49
C ARG A 192 21.98 7.07 4.88
N VAL A 193 21.21 6.56 3.91
CA VAL A 193 20.03 5.73 4.20
C VAL A 193 20.44 4.40 4.84
N ARG A 194 21.55 3.79 4.39
CA ARG A 194 22.08 2.57 5.01
C ARG A 194 22.48 2.81 6.47
N GLU A 195 23.17 3.91 6.76
CA GLU A 195 23.53 4.28 8.13
C GLU A 195 22.27 4.39 9.02
N VAL A 196 21.23 5.11 8.57
CA VAL A 196 19.95 5.22 9.32
C VAL A 196 19.29 3.86 9.56
N VAL A 197 19.30 2.96 8.56
CA VAL A 197 18.70 1.62 8.69
C VAL A 197 19.52 0.73 9.62
N THR A 198 20.85 0.80 9.56
CA THR A 198 21.75 0.08 10.47
C THR A 198 21.53 0.55 11.90
N ASP A 199 21.54 1.87 12.15
CA ASP A 199 21.31 2.43 13.49
C ASP A 199 19.96 1.98 14.07
N ALA A 200 18.90 1.96 13.25
CA ALA A 200 17.59 1.50 13.67
C ALA A 200 17.54 -0.02 13.96
N ALA A 201 18.26 -0.82 13.17
CA ALA A 201 18.36 -2.26 13.36
C ALA A 201 19.15 -2.59 14.63
N ASP A 202 20.29 -1.94 14.84
CA ASP A 202 21.14 -2.10 16.02
C ASP A 202 20.35 -1.70 17.28
N PHE A 203 19.68 -0.55 17.26
CA PHE A 203 18.78 -0.14 18.34
C PHE A 203 17.71 -1.20 18.65
N ALA A 204 17.06 -1.77 17.62
CA ALA A 204 16.03 -2.78 17.81
C ALA A 204 16.59 -4.12 18.32
N THR A 205 17.81 -4.50 17.92
CA THR A 205 18.49 -5.72 18.37
C THR A 205 19.04 -5.61 19.79
N ASP A 206 19.57 -4.44 20.14
CA ASP A 206 20.18 -4.19 21.46
C ASP A 206 19.14 -3.80 22.52
N SER A 207 17.91 -3.49 22.10
CA SER A 207 16.80 -3.21 23.02
C SER A 207 16.46 -4.46 23.84
N PRO A 208 16.21 -4.31 25.16
CA PRO A 208 15.77 -5.43 25.97
C PRO A 208 14.40 -5.94 25.50
N GLU A 209 14.17 -7.25 25.65
CA GLU A 209 12.84 -7.81 25.49
C GLU A 209 11.85 -7.14 26.47
N PRO A 210 10.56 -7.01 26.10
CA PRO A 210 9.54 -6.50 27.00
C PRO A 210 9.45 -7.32 28.30
N ASP A 211 9.11 -6.66 29.41
CA ASP A 211 8.86 -7.36 30.68
C ASP A 211 7.68 -8.33 30.52
N ALA A 212 7.78 -9.54 31.11
CA ALA A 212 6.71 -10.53 31.04
C ALA A 212 5.36 -10.02 31.61
N ALA A 213 5.39 -9.02 32.50
CA ALA A 213 4.19 -8.36 33.01
C ALA A 213 3.36 -7.68 31.90
N GLU A 214 3.99 -7.22 30.81
CA GLU A 214 3.33 -6.56 29.67
C GLU A 214 2.26 -7.47 29.02
N LEU A 215 2.42 -8.81 29.10
CA LEU A 215 1.45 -9.78 28.60
C LEU A 215 0.03 -9.62 29.18
N TRP A 216 -0.08 -9.01 30.35
CA TRP A 216 -1.34 -8.85 31.09
C TRP A 216 -1.92 -7.43 30.98
N THR A 217 -1.23 -6.54 30.27
CA THR A 217 -1.65 -5.15 30.06
C THR A 217 -2.42 -5.00 28.74
N ASP A 218 -3.10 -3.88 28.55
CA ASP A 218 -3.84 -3.51 27.32
C ASP A 218 -4.94 -4.49 26.84
N VAL A 219 -5.31 -5.51 27.64
CA VAL A 219 -6.44 -6.41 27.35
C VAL A 219 -7.78 -5.69 27.53
N TYR A 220 -7.87 -4.86 28.57
CA TYR A 220 -8.98 -3.97 28.88
C TYR A 220 -8.43 -2.64 29.43
N ARG A 221 -9.28 -1.61 29.49
CA ARG A 221 -8.95 -0.35 30.16
C ARG A 221 -9.27 -0.38 31.64
#